data_AF-A0A964JW83-F1
#
_entry.id   AF-A0A964JW83-F1
#
_cell.length_a   1.000
_cell.length_b   1.000
_cell.length_c   1.000
_cell.angle_alpha   90.00
_cell.angle_beta   90.00
_cell.angle_gamma   90.00
#
_symmetry.space_group_name_H-M   'P 1'
#
loop_
_entity.id
_entity.type
_entity.pdbx_description
1 polymer ?
#
loop_
_entity_poly.entity_id
_entity_poly.type
_entity_poly.pdbx_seq_one_letter_code
_entity_poly.pdbx_strand_id
1 'polypeptide(L)'
;MLPGAVTRDIEATLRFRIVSGTRERVAGLVLRAQDAANYYVVRASALDGSVKFYRVQNGRRGQLGGKEAPVKAGQWQVLGVKLVADKFEVSLDGAPLFTATDRGLPQPGAIGVWSQADSLTHFGVLTVANP
;
A
#
# COMPACT_ATOMS: atom_id res chain seq x y z
N MET A 1 -11.76 -7.92 -2.61
CA MET A 1 -11.02 -8.47 -1.46
C MET A 1 -10.76 -9.94 -1.73
N LEU A 2 -9.57 -10.45 -1.46
CA LEU A 2 -9.31 -11.89 -1.48
C LEU A 2 -9.75 -12.48 -0.12
N PRO A 3 -10.69 -13.44 -0.08
CA PRO A 3 -11.02 -14.17 1.15
C PRO A 3 -9.99 -15.29 1.33
N GLY A 4 -8.99 -15.08 2.19
CA GLY A 4 -8.01 -16.13 2.48
C GLY A 4 -6.59 -15.63 2.70
N ALA A 5 -6.36 -15.08 3.88
CA ALA A 5 -5.12 -15.13 4.67
C ALA A 5 -5.36 -14.20 5.86
N VAL A 6 -6.02 -14.71 6.90
CA VAL A 6 -6.27 -13.98 8.16
C VAL A 6 -5.01 -14.06 9.02
N THR A 7 -3.84 -13.86 8.42
CA THR A 7 -2.55 -13.94 9.10
C THR A 7 -2.11 -12.52 9.42
N ARG A 8 -1.55 -12.33 10.62
CA ARG A 8 -0.94 -11.06 10.98
C ARG A 8 0.34 -10.80 10.20
N ASP A 9 0.94 -11.87 9.70
CA ASP A 9 2.22 -11.89 9.01
C ASP A 9 1.99 -12.26 7.54
N ILE A 10 2.44 -11.39 6.64
CA ILE A 10 2.29 -11.57 5.21
C ILE A 10 3.50 -11.03 4.45
N GLU A 11 3.67 -11.53 3.24
CA GLU A 11 4.41 -10.87 2.17
C GLU A 11 3.47 -10.63 1.00
N ALA A 12 3.30 -9.37 0.61
CA ALA A 12 2.38 -8.97 -0.44
C ALA A 12 3.07 -8.11 -1.49
N THR A 13 2.77 -8.38 -2.76
CA THR A 13 3.21 -7.53 -3.87
C THR A 13 2.04 -7.14 -4.74
N LEU A 14 2.05 -5.89 -5.23
CA LEU A 14 1.01 -5.35 -6.09
C LEU A 14 1.65 -4.73 -7.32
N ARG A 15 1.35 -5.29 -8.49
CA ARG A 15 1.72 -4.69 -9.77
C ARG A 15 0.72 -3.59 -10.14
N PHE A 16 1.19 -2.40 -10.47
CA PHE A 16 0.34 -1.25 -10.80
C PHE A 16 0.92 -0.41 -11.94
N ARG A 17 0.05 0.33 -12.62
CA ARG A 17 0.42 1.35 -13.63
C ARG A 17 -0.49 2.55 -13.48
N ILE A 18 0.07 3.66 -13.01
CA ILE A 18 -0.65 4.93 -12.91
C ILE A 18 -0.72 5.54 -14.31
N VAL A 19 -1.93 5.74 -14.84
CA VAL A 19 -2.14 6.21 -16.22
C VAL A 19 -2.28 7.72 -16.25
N SER A 20 -3.22 8.26 -15.47
CA SER A 20 -3.54 9.70 -15.48
C SER A 20 -4.23 10.14 -14.19
N GLY A 21 -4.52 11.43 -14.11
CA GLY A 21 -5.18 12.10 -12.99
C GLY A 21 -4.62 13.51 -12.80
N THR A 22 -5.50 14.46 -12.51
CA THR A 22 -5.16 15.88 -12.36
C THR A 22 -4.90 16.23 -10.91
N ARG A 23 -5.78 15.82 -9.99
CA ARG A 23 -5.61 16.09 -8.55
C ARG A 23 -4.66 15.09 -7.92
N GLU A 24 -4.79 13.82 -8.28
CA GLU A 24 -3.95 12.74 -7.77
C GLU A 24 -3.54 11.80 -8.89
N ARG A 25 -2.34 11.22 -8.76
CA ARG A 25 -1.82 10.17 -9.65
C ARG A 25 -1.22 9.06 -8.80
N VAL A 26 -2.08 8.19 -8.27
CA VAL A 26 -1.70 7.27 -7.18
C VAL A 26 -2.15 5.84 -7.40
N ALA A 27 -1.41 4.93 -6.80
CA ALA A 27 -1.76 3.53 -6.63
C ALA A 27 -1.43 3.11 -5.20
N GLY A 28 -2.18 2.18 -4.62
CA GLY A 28 -1.91 1.74 -3.28
C GLY A 28 -2.25 0.28 -3.00
N LEU A 29 -1.53 -0.26 -2.03
CA LEU A 29 -1.74 -1.57 -1.43
C LEU A 29 -2.32 -1.36 -0.04
N VAL A 30 -3.52 -1.89 0.20
CA VAL A 30 -4.22 -1.84 1.47
C VAL A 30 -3.96 -3.12 2.25
N LEU A 31 -3.72 -2.96 3.55
CA LEU A 31 -3.39 -4.03 4.49
C LEU A 31 -4.29 -3.91 5.72
N ARG A 32 -4.67 -5.05 6.31
CA ARG A 32 -5.52 -5.13 7.51
C ARG A 32 -6.78 -4.25 7.43
N ALA A 33 -7.42 -4.20 6.26
CA ALA A 33 -8.69 -3.48 6.14
C ALA A 33 -9.78 -4.20 6.92
N GLN A 34 -10.32 -3.51 7.92
CA GLN A 34 -11.48 -3.95 8.69
C GLN A 34 -12.75 -3.32 8.09
N ASP A 35 -12.67 -2.03 7.77
CA ASP A 35 -13.72 -1.25 7.14
C ASP A 35 -13.11 -0.03 6.41
N ALA A 36 -13.96 0.86 5.89
CA ALA A 36 -13.52 2.07 5.18
C ALA A 36 -12.87 3.13 6.09
N ALA A 37 -12.93 2.97 7.41
CA ALA A 37 -12.39 3.89 8.40
C ALA A 37 -11.15 3.32 9.12
N ASN A 38 -10.84 2.02 8.95
CA ASN A 38 -9.80 1.30 9.69
C ASN A 38 -8.99 0.38 8.76
N TYR A 39 -7.86 0.88 8.27
CA TYR A 39 -6.94 0.14 7.41
C TYR A 39 -5.54 0.78 7.36
N TYR A 40 -4.55 0.03 6.91
CA TYR A 40 -3.26 0.58 6.51
C TYR A 40 -3.18 0.69 4.98
N VAL A 41 -2.43 1.67 4.47
CA VAL A 41 -2.19 1.82 3.03
C VAL A 41 -0.77 2.27 2.73
N VAL A 42 -0.08 1.54 1.86
CA VAL A 42 1.12 2.02 1.17
C VAL A 42 0.68 2.64 -0.16
N ARG A 43 0.96 3.93 -0.33
CA ARG A 43 0.57 4.76 -1.49
C ARG A 43 1.80 5.15 -2.30
N ALA A 44 1.88 4.68 -3.53
CA ALA A 44 2.78 5.22 -4.56
C ALA A 44 2.11 6.41 -5.25
N SER A 45 2.88 7.45 -5.51
CA SER A 45 2.40 8.69 -6.14
C SER A 45 3.36 9.16 -7.21
N ALA A 46 2.86 9.21 -8.45
CA ALA A 46 3.57 9.76 -9.61
C ALA A 46 3.44 11.29 -9.71
N LEU A 47 2.68 11.92 -8.81
CA LEU A 47 2.54 13.38 -8.75
C LEU A 47 3.71 14.01 -7.99
N ASP A 48 4.03 13.47 -6.81
CA ASP A 48 5.10 13.96 -5.93
C ASP A 48 6.32 13.04 -5.88
N GLY A 49 6.36 11.97 -6.70
CA GLY A 49 7.52 11.08 -6.80
C GLY A 49 7.84 10.37 -5.48
N SER A 50 6.82 9.81 -4.82
CA SER A 50 6.99 9.25 -3.48
C SER A 50 6.22 7.96 -3.24
N VAL A 51 6.71 7.19 -2.28
CA VAL A 51 5.94 6.12 -1.62
C VAL A 51 5.75 6.52 -0.16
N LYS A 52 4.50 6.57 0.30
CA LYS A 52 4.13 6.95 1.66
C LYS A 52 3.27 5.87 2.29
N PHE A 53 3.46 5.64 3.59
CA PHE A 53 2.73 4.66 4.37
C PHE A 53 1.85 5.36 5.40
N TYR A 54 0.57 5.00 5.43
CA TYR A 54 -0.42 5.59 6.32
C TYR A 54 -1.19 4.54 7.10
N ARG A 55 -1.59 4.93 8.31
CA ARG A 55 -2.72 4.33 9.01
C ARG A 55 -3.94 5.23 8.81
N VAL A 56 -5.07 4.62 8.46
CA VAL A 56 -6.39 5.23 8.62
C VAL A 56 -7.06 4.53 9.80
N GLN A 57 -7.37 5.30 10.84
CA GLN A 57 -8.01 4.78 12.05
C GLN A 57 -9.13 5.73 12.44
N ASN A 58 -10.35 5.21 12.60
CA ASN A 58 -11.56 6.01 12.81
C ASN A 58 -11.69 7.12 11.75
N GLY A 59 -11.37 6.80 10.50
CA GLY A 59 -11.44 7.73 9.35
C GLY A 59 -10.33 8.78 9.32
N ARG A 60 -9.42 8.80 10.30
CA ARG A 60 -8.31 9.76 10.37
C ARG A 60 -7.03 9.15 9.84
N ARG A 61 -6.41 9.83 8.88
CA ARG A 61 -5.16 9.42 8.24
C ARG A 61 -3.95 9.98 8.98
N GLY A 62 -3.04 9.11 9.43
CA GLY A 62 -1.73 9.46 9.99
C GLY A 62 -0.60 8.81 9.19
N GLN A 63 0.45 9.57 8.86
CA GLN A 63 1.62 9.04 8.16
C GLN A 63 2.54 8.29 9.13
N LEU A 64 2.96 7.09 8.76
CA LEU A 64 3.86 6.23 9.53
C LEU A 64 5.26 6.16 8.92
N GLY A 65 5.39 6.45 7.63
CA GLY A 65 6.66 6.45 6.93
C GLY A 65 6.52 6.95 5.50
N GLY A 66 7.64 7.23 4.86
CA GLY A 66 7.65 7.62 3.46
C GLY A 66 9.05 7.91 2.95
N LYS A 67 9.22 7.83 1.64
CA LYS A 67 10.47 8.14 0.95
C LYS A 67 10.17 8.64 -0.46
N GLU A 68 10.98 9.57 -0.95
CA GLU A 68 11.05 9.85 -2.38
C GLU A 68 11.49 8.60 -3.13
N ALA A 69 10.80 8.29 -4.23
CA ALA A 69 11.01 7.07 -4.99
C ALA A 69 10.61 7.30 -6.45
N PRO A 70 11.22 6.58 -7.41
CA PRO A 70 10.97 6.77 -8.84
C PRO A 70 9.63 6.16 -9.27
N VAL A 71 8.52 6.68 -8.74
CA VAL A 71 7.15 6.32 -9.16
C VAL A 71 6.84 7.06 -10.45
N LYS A 72 6.68 6.33 -11.55
CA LYS A 72 6.56 6.88 -12.91
C LYS A 72 5.17 6.60 -13.48
N ALA A 73 4.52 7.64 -14.00
CA ALA A 73 3.30 7.47 -14.78
C ALA A 73 3.57 6.67 -16.06
N GLY A 74 2.59 5.90 -16.50
CA GLY A 74 2.66 5.12 -17.73
C GLY A 74 3.56 3.88 -17.67
N GLN A 75 4.18 3.56 -16.53
CA GLN A 75 5.04 2.38 -16.36
C GLN A 75 4.42 1.38 -15.39
N TRP A 76 4.62 0.09 -15.68
CA TRP A 76 4.27 -0.96 -14.73
C TRP A 76 5.36 -1.06 -13.67
N GLN A 77 4.97 -0.97 -12.41
CA GLN A 77 5.85 -1.08 -11.24
C GLN A 77 5.22 -2.01 -10.19
N VAL A 78 6.00 -2.42 -9.20
CA VAL A 78 5.56 -3.33 -8.14
C VAL A 78 5.77 -2.69 -6.77
N LEU A 79 4.69 -2.47 -6.02
CA LEU A 79 4.76 -2.17 -4.59
C LEU A 79 4.89 -3.47 -3.81
N GLY A 80 5.83 -3.53 -2.86
CA GLY A 80 6.01 -4.67 -1.97
C GLY A 80 5.86 -4.28 -0.50
N VAL A 81 5.24 -5.16 0.28
CA VAL A 81 5.17 -5.05 1.74
C VAL A 81 5.41 -6.40 2.37
N LYS A 82 6.44 -6.49 3.23
CA LYS A 82 6.59 -7.58 4.21
C LYS A 82 6.08 -7.07 5.55
N LEU A 83 5.08 -7.74 6.12
CA LEU A 83 4.52 -7.43 7.42
C LEU A 83 4.76 -8.62 8.34
N VAL A 84 5.46 -8.39 9.45
CA VAL A 84 5.65 -9.38 10.52
C VAL A 84 5.31 -8.73 11.84
N ALA A 85 4.30 -9.29 12.53
CA ALA A 85 3.67 -8.75 13.73
C ALA A 85 3.19 -7.30 13.58
N ASP A 86 4.05 -6.32 13.82
CA ASP A 86 3.74 -4.89 13.76
C ASP A 86 4.75 -4.11 12.90
N LYS A 87 5.74 -4.81 12.33
CA LYS A 87 6.81 -4.24 11.50
C LYS A 87 6.46 -4.39 10.03
N PHE A 88 6.46 -3.26 9.33
CA PHE A 88 6.24 -3.14 7.91
C PHE A 88 7.56 -2.82 7.23
N GLU A 89 7.91 -3.57 6.19
CA GLU A 89 9.04 -3.29 5.31
C GLU A 89 8.48 -3.01 3.92
N VAL A 90 8.72 -1.80 3.41
CA VAL A 90 8.11 -1.30 2.17
C VAL A 90 9.17 -1.24 1.07
N SER A 91 8.83 -1.72 -0.12
CA SER A 91 9.68 -1.70 -1.30
C SER A 91 8.94 -1.22 -2.56
N LEU A 92 9.71 -0.78 -3.54
CA LEU A 92 9.25 -0.47 -4.89
C LEU A 92 10.19 -1.15 -5.90
N ASP A 93 9.63 -1.94 -6.81
CA ASP A 93 10.37 -2.73 -7.80
C ASP A 93 11.47 -3.60 -7.17
N GLY A 94 11.17 -4.16 -5.99
CA GLY A 94 12.09 -5.00 -5.20
C GLY A 94 13.13 -4.22 -4.38
N ALA A 95 13.33 -2.92 -4.64
CA ALA A 95 14.26 -2.10 -3.87
C ALA A 95 13.64 -1.68 -2.53
N PRO A 96 14.29 -1.96 -1.38
CA PRO A 96 13.81 -1.51 -0.08
C PRO A 96 13.76 0.01 0.02
N LEU A 97 12.67 0.56 0.52
CA LEU A 97 12.51 2.00 0.72
C LEU A 97 12.69 2.38 2.19
N PHE A 98 11.84 1.85 3.06
CA PHE A 98 11.83 2.17 4.49
C PHE A 98 11.12 1.07 5.29
N THR A 99 11.27 1.13 6.61
CA THR A 99 10.51 0.32 7.56
C THR A 99 9.67 1.22 8.47
N ALA A 100 8.57 0.67 8.99
CA ALA A 100 7.75 1.32 10.00
C ALA A 100 7.26 0.27 11.01
N THR A 101 7.02 0.67 12.25
CA THR A 101 6.39 -0.19 13.26
C THR A 101 5.15 0.51 13.80
N ASP A 102 4.00 -0.17 13.77
CA ASP A 102 2.76 0.39 14.30
C ASP A 102 1.81 -0.69 14.82
N ARG A 103 1.18 -0.41 15.98
CA ARG A 103 0.24 -1.30 16.69
C ARG A 103 -1.21 -0.80 16.65
N GLY A 104 -1.50 0.23 15.86
CA GLY A 104 -2.80 0.91 15.87
C GLY A 104 -3.97 0.06 15.38
N LEU A 105 -3.72 -0.91 14.50
CA LEU A 105 -4.72 -1.88 14.02
C LEU A 105 -4.22 -3.31 14.31
N PRO A 106 -4.49 -3.84 15.51
CA PRO A 106 -3.96 -5.13 15.96
C PRO A 106 -4.66 -6.33 15.31
N GLN A 107 -5.91 -6.13 14.85
CA GLN A 107 -6.69 -7.18 14.20
C GLN A 107 -6.21 -7.40 12.76
N PRO A 108 -6.11 -8.66 12.30
CA PRO A 108 -5.93 -8.94 10.88
C PRO A 108 -7.15 -8.42 10.09
N GLY A 109 -7.01 -8.30 8.78
CA GLY A 109 -8.07 -7.80 7.92
C GLY A 109 -7.73 -8.02 6.45
N ALA A 110 -8.62 -7.56 5.58
CA ALA A 110 -8.48 -7.76 4.15
C ALA A 110 -7.25 -7.05 3.58
N ILE A 111 -6.72 -7.63 2.51
CA ILE A 111 -5.68 -7.06 1.65
C ILE A 111 -6.30 -6.73 0.30
N GLY A 112 -5.89 -5.64 -0.30
CA GLY A 112 -6.45 -5.21 -1.58
C GLY A 112 -5.73 -4.02 -2.20
N VAL A 113 -6.36 -3.46 -3.21
CA VAL A 113 -5.85 -2.30 -3.95
C VAL A 113 -6.57 -1.02 -3.53
N TRP A 114 -5.93 0.13 -3.73
CA TRP A 114 -6.49 1.43 -3.40
C TRP A 114 -6.05 2.50 -4.39
N SER A 115 -6.96 3.43 -4.66
CA SER A 115 -6.75 4.61 -5.48
C SER A 115 -7.40 5.81 -4.79
N GLN A 116 -7.10 7.03 -5.24
CA GLN A 116 -7.64 8.26 -4.64
C GLN A 116 -8.06 9.26 -5.71
N ALA A 117 -9.12 10.01 -5.40
CA ALA A 117 -9.64 11.11 -6.22
C ALA A 117 -9.85 10.69 -7.68
N ASP A 118 -9.22 11.39 -8.62
CA ASP A 118 -9.35 11.20 -10.07
C ASP A 118 -8.23 10.36 -10.68
N SER A 119 -7.48 9.61 -9.86
CA SER A 119 -6.43 8.71 -10.35
C SER A 119 -7.01 7.57 -11.20
N LEU A 120 -6.62 7.54 -12.47
CA LEU A 120 -6.79 6.38 -13.33
C LEU A 120 -5.57 5.47 -13.19
N THR A 121 -5.76 4.32 -12.57
CA THR A 121 -4.71 3.34 -12.28
C THR A 121 -5.14 1.96 -12.73
N HIS A 122 -4.28 1.28 -13.48
CA HIS A 122 -4.44 -0.14 -13.76
C HIS A 122 -3.75 -0.96 -12.67
N PHE A 123 -4.46 -1.93 -12.14
CA PHE A 123 -3.91 -2.91 -11.21
C PHE A 123 -3.73 -4.23 -11.94
N GLY A 124 -2.56 -4.83 -11.77
CA GLY A 124 -2.23 -6.15 -12.26
C GLY A 124 -2.37 -7.18 -11.14
N VAL A 125 -1.42 -8.11 -11.09
CA VAL A 125 -1.40 -9.18 -10.09
C VAL A 125 -1.14 -8.61 -8.70
N LEU A 126 -1.98 -9.05 -7.76
CA LEU A 126 -1.76 -8.96 -6.32
C LEU A 126 -1.39 -10.35 -5.81
N THR A 127 -0.19 -10.51 -5.25
CA THR A 127 0.21 -11.74 -4.56
C THR A 127 0.16 -11.53 -3.05
N VAL A 128 -0.22 -12.57 -2.31
CA VAL A 128 -0.18 -12.60 -0.86
C VAL A 128 0.31 -13.99 -0.46
N ALA A 129 1.35 -14.06 0.36
CA ALA A 129 1.91 -15.28 0.90
C ALA A 129 2.24 -15.10 2.39
N ASN A 130 2.50 -16.21 3.09
CA ASN A 130 3.14 -16.15 4.39
C ASN A 130 4.63 -15.78 4.21
N PRO A 131 5.19 -14.94 5.09
CA PRO A 131 6.54 -14.38 4.93
C PRO A 131 7.68 -15.33 5.31
#